data_AF-A0A8T0XT93-F1
#
_entry.id   AF-A0A8T0XT93-F1
#
_cell.length_a   1.000
_cell.length_b   1.000
_cell.length_c   1.000
_cell.angle_alpha   90.00
_cell.angle_beta   90.00
_cell.angle_gamma   90.00
#
_symmetry.space_group_name_H-M   'P 1'
#
loop_
_entity.id
_entity.type
_entity.pdbx_description
1 polymer ?
#
loop_
_entity_poly.entity_id
_entity_poly.type
_entity_poly.pdbx_seq_one_letter_code
_entity_poly.pdbx_strand_id
1 'polypeptide(L)' 'MDIYMEQPDYFDDGTGRVCKLQQSLYGLRQAPRIWYRMLDKYLRKCGFERSKMDAGVYV' A
#
# COMPACT_ATOMS: atom_id res chain seq x y z
N MET A 1 0.65 -7.60 -1.54
CA MET A 1 1.21 -6.84 -2.67
C MET A 1 2.50 -6.29 -2.15
N ASP A 2 3.60 -6.80 -2.67
CA ASP A 2 4.92 -6.38 -2.24
C ASP A 2 5.39 -5.32 -3.24
N ILE A 3 5.87 -4.19 -2.72
CA ILE A 3 6.55 -3.19 -3.53
C ILE A 3 8.03 -3.33 -3.25
N TYR A 4 8.82 -3.36 -4.32
CA TYR A 4 10.26 -3.32 -4.24
C TYR A 4 10.74 -2.01 -4.86
N MET A 5 11.83 -1.49 -4.35
CA MET A 5 12.57 -0.37 -4.92
C MET A 5 14.05 -0.74 -5.01
N GLU A 6 14.76 -0.09 -5.92
CA GLU A 6 16.21 -0.19 -5.99
C GLU A 6 16.83 0.30 -4.68
N GLN A 7 17.99 -0.26 -4.34
CA GLN A 7 18.77 0.24 -3.20
C GLN A 7 19.18 1.69 -3.50
N PRO A 8 19.02 2.62 -2.55
CA PRO A 8 19.56 3.97 -2.71
C PRO A 8 21.08 3.91 -2.92
N ASP A 9 21.65 4.87 -3.64
CA ASP A 9 23.09 4.91 -4.00
C ASP A 9 24.04 4.71 -2.79
N TYR A 10 23.66 5.22 -1.61
CA TYR A 10 24.45 5.10 -0.38
C TYR A 10 24.31 3.77 0.35
N PHE A 11 23.37 2.93 -0.08
CA PHE A 11 23.08 1.61 0.46
C PHE A 11 23.33 0.49 -0.55
N ASP A 12 23.64 0.81 -1.80
CA ASP A 12 24.01 -0.19 -2.80
C ASP A 12 25.35 -0.83 -2.41
N ASP A 13 25.31 -2.13 -2.18
CA ASP A 13 26.43 -2.97 -1.82
C ASP A 13 26.94 -3.81 -3.01
N GLY A 14 26.47 -3.51 -4.23
CA GLY A 14 26.86 -4.19 -5.46
C GLY A 14 26.27 -5.60 -5.58
N THR A 15 25.38 -6.00 -4.68
CA THR A 15 24.77 -7.35 -4.70
C THR A 15 23.56 -7.46 -5.62
N GLY A 16 23.07 -6.33 -6.17
CA GLY A 16 21.85 -6.29 -6.97
C GLY A 16 20.57 -6.59 -6.17
N ARG A 17 20.64 -6.50 -4.84
CA ARG A 17 19.46 -6.62 -3.97
C ARG A 17 18.53 -5.42 -4.18
N VAL A 18 17.28 -5.61 -3.79
CA VAL A 18 16.23 -4.59 -3.83
C VAL A 18 15.59 -4.45 -2.46
N CYS A 19 15.17 -3.23 -2.11
CA CYS A 19 14.50 -2.96 -0.85
C CYS A 19 13.01 -3.31 -0.97
N LYS A 20 12.52 -4.18 -0.08
CA LYS A 20 11.08 -4.39 0.10
C LYS A 20 10.48 -3.28 0.94
N LEU A 21 9.59 -2.49 0.35
CA LEU A 21 8.86 -1.47 1.07
C LEU A 21 7.83 -2.09 2.00
N GLN A 22 7.97 -1.83 3.31
CA GLN A 22 7.00 -2.23 4.33
C GLN A 22 5.70 -1.41 4.25
N GLN A 23 5.79 -0.17 3.77
CA GLN A 23 4.69 0.75 3.56
C GLN A 23 4.84 1.48 2.22
N SER A 24 3.73 1.90 1.62
CA SER A 24 3.79 2.68 0.38
C SER A 24 4.37 4.06 0.64
N LEU A 25 5.43 4.43 -0.08
CA LEU A 25 5.90 5.80 -0.14
C LEU A 25 4.88 6.68 -0.89
N TYR A 26 4.79 7.95 -0.48
CA TYR A 26 4.01 8.96 -1.20
C TYR A 26 4.49 9.11 -2.64
N GLY A 27 3.58 9.43 -3.56
CA GLY A 27 3.90 9.63 -4.98
C GLY A 27 4.05 8.34 -5.80
N LEU A 28 4.09 7.16 -5.18
CA LEU A 28 4.04 5.90 -5.92
C LEU A 28 2.68 5.74 -6.61
N ARG A 29 2.68 5.31 -7.88
CA ARG A 29 1.44 5.05 -8.65
C ARG A 29 0.49 4.09 -7.92
N GLN A 30 1.05 3.14 -7.16
CA GLN A 30 0.31 2.17 -6.37
C GLN A 30 -0.11 2.66 -4.97
N ALA A 31 0.38 3.82 -4.50
CA ALA A 31 0.06 4.33 -3.17
C ALA A 31 -1.46 4.50 -2.93
N PRO A 32 -2.26 5.07 -3.86
CA PRO A 32 -3.71 5.21 -3.65
C PRO A 32 -4.41 3.86 -3.43
N ARG A 33 -4.01 2.83 -4.18
CA ARG A 33 -4.58 1.48 -4.07
C ARG A 33 -4.23 0.81 -2.75
N ILE A 34 -3.02 1.06 -2.23
CA ILE A 34 -2.57 0.51 -0.95
C ILE A 34 -3.30 1.19 0.20
N TRP A 35 -3.44 2.52 0.14
CA TRP A 35 -4.24 3.30 1.08
C TRP A 35 -5.69 2.82 1.11
N TYR A 36 -6.33 2.65 -0.05
CA TYR A 36 -7.70 2.12 -0.11
C TYR A 36 -7.84 0.75 0.55
N ARG A 37 -6.90 -0.17 0.32
CA ARG A 37 -6.91 -1.50 0.97
C ARG A 37 -6.71 -1.44 2.48
N MET A 38 -5.82 -0.56 2.95
CA MET A 38 -5.60 -0.34 4.37
C MET A 38 -6.86 0.21 5.04
N LEU A 39 -7.51 1.18 4.38
CA LEU A 39 -8.78 1.77 4.83
C LEU A 39 -9.92 0.74 4.86
N ASP A 40 -10.14 -0.02 3.77
CA ASP A 40 -11.16 -1.08 3.70
C ASP A 40 -10.99 -2.10 4.83
N LYS A 41 -9.74 -2.57 5.05
CA LYS A 41 -9.44 -3.52 6.13
C LYS A 41 -9.71 -2.91 7.51
N TYR A 42 -9.43 -1.63 7.70
CA TYR A 42 -9.68 -0.94 8.96
C TYR A 42 -11.19 -0.76 9.22
N LEU A 43 -11.94 -0.25 8.23
CA LEU A 43 -13.38 -0.03 8.34
C LEU A 43 -14.14 -1.33 8.60
N ARG A 44 -13.77 -2.42 7.91
CA ARG A 44 -14.33 -3.76 8.18
C ARG A 44 -14.06 -4.25 9.59
N LYS A 45 -12.86 -3.98 10.14
CA LYS A 45 -12.55 -4.31 11.54
C LYS A 45 -13.38 -3.50 12.54
N CYS A 46 -13.77 -2.28 12.17
CA CYS A 46 -14.69 -1.46 12.94
C CYS A 46 -16.16 -1.89 12.80
N GLY A 47 -16.46 -2.92 12.01
CA GLY A 47 -17.82 -3.44 11.82
C GLY A 47 -18.58 -2.81 10.65
N PHE A 48 -17.96 -1.91 9.88
CA PHE A 48 -18.60 -1.33 8.71
C PHE A 48 -18.57 -2.30 7.52
N GLU A 49 -19.65 -2.28 6.73
CA GLU A 49 -19.76 -3.02 5.49
C GLU A 49 -19.69 -2.09 4.28
N ARG A 50 -19.09 -2.59 3.20
CA ARG A 50 -19.01 -1.82 1.96
C ARG A 50 -20.38 -1.75 1.30
N SER A 51 -20.82 -0.54 0.95
CA SER A 51 -22.07 -0.31 0.24
C SER A 51 -22.08 -1.04 -1.11
N LYS A 52 -23.21 -1.66 -1.44
CA LYS A 52 -23.41 -2.31 -2.74
C LYS A 52 -23.61 -1.30 -3.89
N MET A 53 -24.04 -0.08 -3.55
CA MET A 53 -24.33 0.97 -4.54
C MET A 53 -23.10 1.82 -4.85
N ASP A 54 -22.22 2.03 -3.88
CA ASP A 54 -21.00 2.81 -4.06
C ASP A 54 -19.80 2.13 -3.41
N ALA A 55 -18.79 1.86 -4.25
CA ALA A 55 -17.53 1.25 -3.87
C ALA A 55 -16.74 2.03 -2.80
N GLY A 56 -16.95 3.33 -2.67
CA GLY A 56 -16.28 4.23 -1.73
C GLY A 56 -17.03 4.44 -0.42
N VAL A 57 -18.26 3.95 -0.30
CA VAL A 57 -19.12 4.17 0.88
C VAL A 57 -19.16 2.94 1.77
N TYR A 58 -19.12 3.16 3.09
CA TYR A 58 -19.21 2.15 4.12
C TYR A 58 -20.35 2.50 5.08
N VAL A 59 -21.18 1.52 5.44
CA VAL A 59 -22.38 1.64 6.28
C VAL A 59 -22.39 0.62 7.41
#